data_AF-S8CEG2-F1
#
_entry.id   AF-S8CEG2-F1
#
_cell.length_a   1.000
_cell.length_b   1.000
_cell.length_c   1.000
_cell.angle_alpha   90.00
_cell.angle_beta   90.00
_cell.angle_gamma   90.00
#
_symmetry.space_group_name_H-M   'P 1'
#
loop_
_entity.id
_entity.type
_entity.pdbx_description
1 polymer ?
#
loop_
_entity_poly.entity_id
_entity_poly.type
_entity_poly.pdbx_seq_one_letter_code
_entity_poly.pdbx_strand_id
1 'polypeptide(L)'
;FDPTNPAVPVSYPIKTLEELEARAYFKSFHFPFNQATLRLPSVGLPSRPRILVCHDMAGGYKDDRFVQGGTNADAYAIWHWHLIDVFVYFSHSLVTLPPPCWTNAAHSHGVKVLGTFIVEWDEGKAVASELLSTNESVRMYADRLTELAVSLCFDGWLINMEVKLEHDQIPNLKEFISYLTRVMHSALPGSLVLWY
;
A
#
# COMPACT_ATOMS: atom_id res chain seq x y z
N PHE A 1 -15.45 -10.60 -9.76
CA PHE A 1 -15.07 -10.89 -8.36
C PHE A 1 -15.90 -9.97 -7.50
N ASP A 2 -16.66 -10.52 -6.56
CA ASP A 2 -17.45 -9.74 -5.60
C ASP A 2 -16.84 -9.97 -4.21
N PRO A 3 -16.20 -8.95 -3.62
CA PRO A 3 -15.49 -9.10 -2.35
C PRO A 3 -16.40 -9.33 -1.15
N THR A 4 -17.73 -9.19 -1.29
CA THR A 4 -18.68 -9.37 -0.20
C THR A 4 -19.14 -10.82 -0.03
N ASN A 5 -18.94 -11.64 -1.07
CA ASN A 5 -19.37 -13.04 -1.06
C ASN A 5 -18.33 -13.94 -0.36
N PRO A 6 -18.77 -14.91 0.46
CA PRO A 6 -17.88 -15.93 1.00
C PRO A 6 -17.14 -16.71 -0.09
N ALA A 7 -15.81 -16.81 0.03
CA ALA A 7 -14.94 -17.53 -0.88
C ALA A 7 -13.61 -17.89 -0.20
N VAL A 8 -12.71 -18.60 -0.91
CA VAL A 8 -11.33 -18.76 -0.45
C VAL A 8 -10.72 -17.36 -0.25
N PRO A 9 -10.14 -17.06 0.93
CA PRO A 9 -9.57 -15.73 1.20
C PRO A 9 -8.46 -15.36 0.23
N VAL A 10 -8.57 -14.16 -0.35
CA VAL A 10 -7.57 -13.61 -1.26
C VAL A 10 -7.28 -12.14 -0.91
N SER A 11 -6.05 -11.73 -1.19
CA SER A 11 -5.65 -10.32 -1.27
C SER A 11 -5.99 -9.77 -2.65
N TYR A 12 -6.39 -8.51 -2.69
CA TYR A 12 -6.75 -7.81 -3.91
C TYR A 12 -6.60 -6.30 -3.70
N PRO A 13 -6.39 -5.53 -4.77
CA PRO A 13 -6.23 -4.08 -4.69
C PRO A 13 -7.57 -3.35 -4.62
N ILE A 14 -7.52 -2.04 -4.32
CA ILE A 14 -8.64 -1.11 -4.54
C ILE A 14 -8.41 -0.41 -5.87
N LYS A 15 -9.44 -0.32 -6.72
CA LYS A 15 -9.29 0.14 -8.10
C LYS A 15 -9.78 1.55 -8.33
N THR A 16 -10.68 2.07 -7.51
CA THR A 16 -11.26 3.40 -7.70
C THR A 16 -11.26 4.23 -6.43
N LEU A 17 -11.36 5.55 -6.59
CA LEU A 17 -11.43 6.47 -5.45
C LEU A 17 -12.75 6.31 -4.68
N GLU A 18 -13.84 5.98 -5.35
CA GLU A 18 -15.13 5.74 -4.71
C GLU A 18 -15.07 4.53 -3.78
N GLU A 19 -14.40 3.45 -4.18
CA GLU A 19 -14.18 2.29 -3.31
C GLU A 19 -13.33 2.67 -2.08
N LEU A 20 -12.31 3.51 -2.27
CA LEU A 20 -11.44 4.00 -1.20
C LEU A 20 -12.19 4.92 -0.23
N GLU A 21 -12.93 5.91 -0.75
CA GLU A 21 -13.76 6.85 0.02
C GLU A 21 -14.80 6.08 0.86
N ALA A 22 -15.52 5.16 0.22
CA ALA A 22 -16.59 4.37 0.82
C ALA A 22 -16.09 3.32 1.83
N ARG A 23 -14.78 3.21 2.04
CA ARG A 23 -14.13 2.19 2.87
C ARG A 23 -14.58 0.78 2.46
N ALA A 24 -14.73 0.54 1.16
CA ALA A 24 -15.31 -0.69 0.63
C ALA A 24 -14.50 -1.93 1.05
N TYR A 25 -13.17 -1.82 1.10
CA TYR A 25 -12.29 -2.92 1.51
C TYR A 25 -12.61 -3.45 2.91
N PHE A 26 -12.94 -2.58 3.86
CA PHE A 26 -13.27 -2.96 5.24
C PHE A 26 -14.60 -3.74 5.35
N LYS A 27 -15.47 -3.64 4.34
CA LYS A 27 -16.75 -4.35 4.27
C LYS A 27 -16.64 -5.70 3.55
N SER A 28 -15.45 -6.04 3.07
CA SER A 28 -15.15 -7.28 2.36
C SER A 28 -15.20 -8.50 3.28
N PHE A 29 -15.71 -9.61 2.76
CA PHE A 29 -15.58 -10.92 3.40
C PHE A 29 -14.09 -11.30 3.61
N HIS A 30 -13.21 -10.84 2.71
CA HIS A 30 -11.81 -11.19 2.72
C HIS A 30 -10.97 -10.35 3.70
N PHE A 31 -11.49 -9.20 4.19
CA PHE A 31 -10.72 -8.27 5.01
C PHE A 31 -10.10 -8.89 6.26
N PRO A 32 -10.84 -9.65 7.10
CA PRO A 32 -10.28 -10.22 8.33
C PRO A 32 -9.08 -11.16 8.08
N PHE A 33 -9.02 -11.78 6.91
CA PHE A 33 -7.94 -12.68 6.51
C PHE A 33 -6.73 -11.95 5.96
N ASN A 34 -6.88 -10.70 5.51
CA ASN A 34 -5.80 -9.90 4.95
C ASN A 34 -4.97 -9.15 6.00
N GLN A 35 -5.34 -9.24 7.27
CA GLN A 35 -4.58 -8.62 8.35
C GLN A 35 -3.32 -9.43 8.66
N ALA A 36 -2.15 -8.79 8.55
CA ALA A 36 -0.91 -9.43 8.96
C ALA A 36 -0.89 -9.64 10.48
N THR A 37 -0.32 -10.77 10.92
CA THR A 37 -0.32 -11.22 12.32
C THR A 37 0.97 -10.85 13.04
N LEU A 38 2.07 -10.68 12.29
CA LEU A 38 3.34 -10.23 12.82
C LEU A 38 3.42 -8.72 12.68
N ARG A 39 3.72 -8.03 13.78
CA ARG A 39 3.99 -6.59 13.78
C ARG A 39 5.48 -6.36 13.86
N LEU A 40 5.98 -5.46 13.01
CA LEU A 40 7.33 -4.96 13.14
C LEU A 40 7.41 -4.04 14.37
N PRO A 41 8.35 -4.25 15.31
CA PRO A 41 8.56 -3.30 16.41
C PRO A 41 8.87 -1.91 15.86
N SER A 42 8.45 -0.85 16.56
CA SER A 42 8.73 0.53 16.17
C SER A 42 10.23 0.83 16.35
N VAL A 43 11.01 0.43 15.35
CA VAL A 43 12.45 0.64 15.27
C VAL A 43 12.72 1.47 14.04
N GLY A 44 13.52 2.51 14.22
CA GLY A 44 13.99 3.33 13.11
C GLY A 44 14.83 2.50 12.14
N LEU A 45 14.82 2.90 10.87
CA LEU A 45 15.73 2.31 9.89
C LEU A 45 17.20 2.57 10.27
N PRO A 46 18.12 1.65 9.94
CA PRO A 46 19.50 1.75 10.36
C PRO A 46 20.22 2.94 9.69
N SER A 47 21.17 3.54 10.40
CA SER A 47 22.01 4.65 9.90
C SER A 47 23.14 4.14 9.01
N ARG A 48 22.78 3.55 7.87
CA ARG A 48 23.68 3.06 6.82
C ARG A 48 23.00 3.22 5.45
N PRO A 49 23.70 3.01 4.32
CA PRO A 49 23.03 2.81 3.03
C PRO A 49 21.98 1.71 3.13
N ARG A 50 20.80 1.95 2.54
CA ARG A 50 19.64 1.08 2.64
C ARG A 50 19.25 0.52 1.28
N ILE A 51 18.75 -0.70 1.27
CA ILE A 51 18.24 -1.34 0.06
C ILE A 51 16.72 -1.39 0.14
N LEU A 52 16.08 -0.81 -0.89
CA LEU A 52 14.66 -0.95 -1.14
C LEU A 52 14.46 -1.93 -2.29
N VAL A 53 13.57 -2.90 -2.12
CA VAL A 53 13.12 -3.79 -3.19
C VAL A 53 11.70 -3.41 -3.57
N CYS A 54 11.48 -3.01 -4.82
CA CYS A 54 10.17 -2.73 -5.37
C CYS A 54 9.69 -3.95 -6.18
N HIS A 55 8.69 -4.66 -5.66
CA HIS A 55 8.24 -5.95 -6.15
C HIS A 55 6.93 -5.82 -6.92
N ASP A 56 7.03 -5.69 -8.23
CA ASP A 56 5.86 -5.67 -9.14
C ASP A 56 5.36 -7.09 -9.48
N MET A 57 6.27 -8.08 -9.60
CA MET A 57 5.95 -9.46 -10.00
C MET A 57 5.01 -9.58 -11.23
N ALA A 58 5.16 -8.66 -12.19
CA ALA A 58 4.27 -8.53 -13.36
C ALA A 58 2.80 -8.30 -12.94
N GLY A 59 2.56 -7.21 -12.21
CA GLY A 59 1.25 -6.69 -11.83
C GLY A 59 0.70 -7.17 -10.48
N GLY A 60 1.47 -7.94 -9.71
CA GLY A 60 1.10 -8.46 -8.40
C GLY A 60 -0.11 -9.40 -8.38
N TYR A 61 -0.45 -9.88 -7.18
CA TYR A 61 -1.65 -10.67 -6.87
C TYR A 61 -1.80 -11.92 -7.74
N LYS A 62 -0.72 -12.68 -7.87
CA LYS A 62 -0.67 -13.97 -8.58
C LYS A 62 -0.83 -15.10 -7.56
N ASP A 63 0.21 -15.90 -7.36
CA ASP A 63 0.22 -16.94 -6.32
C ASP A 63 0.23 -16.33 -4.91
N ASP A 64 0.78 -15.14 -4.76
CA ASP A 64 0.89 -14.40 -3.51
C ASP A 64 -0.42 -13.75 -3.04
N ARG A 65 -1.47 -13.73 -3.88
CA ARG A 65 -2.79 -13.27 -3.46
C ARG A 65 -3.45 -14.23 -2.46
N PHE A 66 -3.06 -15.50 -2.46
CA PHE A 66 -3.67 -16.48 -1.57
C PHE A 66 -3.07 -16.32 -0.18
N VAL A 67 -3.91 -15.88 0.77
CA VAL A 67 -3.50 -15.46 2.11
C VAL A 67 -2.68 -16.52 2.87
N GLN A 68 -2.95 -17.80 2.62
CA GLN A 68 -2.27 -18.94 3.26
C GLN A 68 -1.33 -19.69 2.30
N GLY A 69 -0.91 -19.04 1.21
CA GLY A 69 -0.12 -19.66 0.16
C GLY A 69 -0.95 -20.54 -0.78
N GLY A 70 -0.25 -21.17 -1.72
CA GLY A 70 -0.83 -22.05 -2.73
C GLY A 70 0.01 -23.31 -2.94
N THR A 71 -0.32 -24.08 -3.98
CA THR A 71 0.37 -25.34 -4.30
C THR A 71 1.48 -25.19 -5.35
N ASN A 72 1.75 -23.97 -5.83
CA ASN A 72 2.78 -23.72 -6.82
C ASN A 72 4.18 -23.72 -6.17
N ALA A 73 4.96 -24.77 -6.44
CA ALA A 73 6.33 -24.89 -5.91
C ALA A 73 7.31 -23.88 -6.54
N ASP A 74 6.98 -23.33 -7.70
CA ASP A 74 7.78 -22.33 -8.42
C ASP A 74 7.32 -20.90 -8.11
N ALA A 75 6.44 -20.72 -7.13
CA ALA A 75 6.02 -19.39 -6.69
C ALA A 75 7.24 -18.58 -6.22
N TYR A 76 7.25 -17.30 -6.57
CA TYR A 76 8.36 -16.42 -6.23
C TYR A 76 8.52 -16.30 -4.71
N ALA A 77 9.76 -16.44 -4.23
CA ALA A 77 10.11 -16.31 -2.84
C ALA A 77 11.38 -15.47 -2.69
N ILE A 78 11.43 -14.67 -1.62
CA ILE A 78 12.61 -13.90 -1.24
C ILE A 78 13.31 -14.65 -0.10
N TRP A 79 14.59 -14.95 -0.29
CA TRP A 79 15.44 -15.62 0.70
C TRP A 79 16.39 -14.66 1.40
N HIS A 80 16.82 -13.59 0.71
CA HIS A 80 17.84 -12.66 1.19
C HIS A 80 17.26 -11.45 1.94
N TRP A 81 16.25 -11.66 2.79
CA TRP A 81 15.61 -10.60 3.57
C TRP A 81 16.60 -9.75 4.40
N HIS A 82 17.68 -10.37 4.88
CA HIS A 82 18.75 -9.69 5.63
C HIS A 82 19.49 -8.58 4.85
N LEU A 83 19.35 -8.55 3.52
CA LEU A 83 19.90 -7.47 2.69
C LEU A 83 18.90 -6.32 2.46
N ILE A 84 17.63 -6.53 2.78
CA ILE A 84 16.54 -5.60 2.43
C ILE A 84 16.18 -4.79 3.68
N ASP A 85 16.02 -3.48 3.52
CA ASP A 85 15.54 -2.60 4.60
C ASP A 85 14.06 -2.25 4.42
N VAL A 86 13.63 -2.10 3.17
CA VAL A 86 12.25 -1.77 2.80
C VAL A 86 11.83 -2.63 1.60
N PHE A 87 10.68 -3.26 1.72
CA PHE A 87 10.03 -4.00 0.65
C PHE A 87 8.76 -3.24 0.24
N VAL A 88 8.63 -2.90 -1.04
CA VAL A 88 7.42 -2.28 -1.60
C VAL A 88 6.70 -3.34 -2.39
N TYR A 89 5.47 -3.64 -2.01
CA TYR A 89 4.60 -4.48 -2.81
C TYR A 89 3.89 -3.61 -3.85
N PHE A 90 4.28 -3.78 -5.11
CA PHE A 90 3.91 -2.89 -6.20
C PHE A 90 2.93 -3.58 -7.15
N SER A 91 1.96 -2.82 -7.65
CA SER A 91 1.22 -3.16 -8.85
C SER A 91 0.69 -1.90 -9.52
N HIS A 92 0.08 -2.08 -10.69
CA HIS A 92 -0.57 -1.05 -11.49
C HIS A 92 -2.04 -0.83 -11.10
N SER A 93 -2.38 -1.00 -9.82
CA SER A 93 -3.72 -0.73 -9.30
C SER A 93 -3.68 0.47 -8.37
N LEU A 94 -4.71 1.33 -8.46
CA LEU A 94 -4.80 2.62 -7.74
C LEU A 94 -4.29 2.53 -6.30
N VAL A 95 -4.81 1.57 -5.52
CA VAL A 95 -4.29 1.25 -4.20
C VAL A 95 -3.89 -0.22 -4.15
N THR A 96 -2.59 -0.44 -4.01
CA THR A 96 -1.98 -1.75 -3.89
C THR A 96 -1.72 -2.04 -2.41
N LEU A 97 -2.40 -3.06 -1.89
CA LEU A 97 -2.31 -3.54 -0.52
C LEU A 97 -1.40 -4.78 -0.44
N PRO A 98 -0.33 -4.77 0.37
CA PRO A 98 0.54 -5.92 0.52
C PRO A 98 -0.22 -7.15 1.07
N PRO A 99 -0.17 -8.30 0.40
CA PRO A 99 -0.69 -9.55 0.95
C PRO A 99 -0.06 -9.88 2.31
N PRO A 100 -0.80 -10.47 3.26
CA PRO A 100 -0.30 -10.76 4.59
C PRO A 100 0.88 -11.75 4.58
N CYS A 101 1.00 -12.61 3.57
CA CYS A 101 2.15 -13.50 3.42
C CYS A 101 3.46 -12.71 3.26
N TRP A 102 3.46 -11.64 2.44
CA TRP A 102 4.61 -10.75 2.27
C TRP A 102 4.87 -9.92 3.53
N THR A 103 3.83 -9.33 4.12
CA THR A 103 3.95 -8.52 5.32
C THR A 103 4.51 -9.32 6.49
N ASN A 104 3.98 -10.52 6.74
CA ASN A 104 4.48 -11.41 7.79
C ASN A 104 5.93 -11.86 7.53
N ALA A 105 6.24 -12.26 6.29
CA ALA A 105 7.60 -12.69 5.92
C ALA A 105 8.63 -11.58 6.14
N ALA A 106 8.35 -10.38 5.65
CA ALA A 106 9.23 -9.23 5.84
C ALA A 106 9.37 -8.82 7.33
N HIS A 107 8.26 -8.74 8.07
CA HIS A 107 8.27 -8.37 9.49
C HIS A 107 9.05 -9.36 10.35
N SER A 108 8.97 -10.66 10.06
CA SER A 108 9.78 -11.68 10.75
C SER A 108 11.29 -11.49 10.57
N HIS A 109 11.70 -10.75 9.54
CA HIS A 109 13.11 -10.43 9.25
C HIS A 109 13.47 -8.97 9.57
N GLY A 110 12.58 -8.21 10.21
CA GLY A 110 12.85 -6.81 10.56
C GLY A 110 12.71 -5.83 9.39
N VAL A 111 12.11 -6.25 8.28
CA VAL A 111 11.99 -5.46 7.04
C VAL A 111 10.65 -4.73 7.02
N LYS A 112 10.66 -3.43 6.66
CA LYS A 112 9.44 -2.63 6.50
C LYS A 112 8.72 -2.98 5.20
N VAL A 113 7.39 -3.02 5.23
CA VAL A 113 6.57 -3.29 4.04
C VAL A 113 5.68 -2.10 3.70
N LEU A 114 5.78 -1.63 2.46
CA LEU A 114 4.94 -0.56 1.94
C LEU A 114 3.98 -1.09 0.88
N GLY A 115 2.75 -0.58 0.90
CA GLY A 115 1.86 -0.62 -0.26
C GLY A 115 2.23 0.44 -1.27
N THR A 116 1.51 0.45 -2.39
CA THR A 116 1.68 1.47 -3.44
C THR A 116 0.37 2.19 -3.68
N PHE A 117 0.41 3.52 -3.71
CA PHE A 117 -0.64 4.34 -4.31
C PHE A 117 -0.13 4.87 -5.64
N ILE A 118 -0.78 4.53 -6.74
CA ILE A 118 -0.34 4.92 -8.08
C ILE A 118 -1.45 5.59 -8.86
N VAL A 119 -1.09 6.65 -9.58
CA VAL A 119 -1.91 7.22 -10.66
C VAL A 119 -1.06 7.25 -11.93
N GLU A 120 -1.60 6.71 -13.00
CA GLU A 120 -0.90 6.56 -14.27
C GLU A 120 -1.88 6.66 -15.44
N TRP A 121 -1.37 7.01 -16.62
CA TRP A 121 -2.14 7.12 -17.86
C TRP A 121 -3.24 8.19 -17.81
N ASP A 122 -4.14 8.18 -18.81
CA ASP A 122 -5.21 9.17 -18.90
C ASP A 122 -6.28 8.99 -17.80
N GLU A 123 -6.54 7.74 -17.37
CA GLU A 123 -7.43 7.44 -16.24
C GLU A 123 -6.88 8.05 -14.93
N GLY A 124 -5.57 7.97 -14.71
CA GLY A 124 -4.90 8.55 -13.56
C GLY A 124 -5.01 10.08 -13.47
N LYS A 125 -5.19 10.80 -14.59
CA LYS A 125 -5.40 12.26 -14.57
C LYS A 125 -6.73 12.63 -13.94
N ALA A 126 -7.78 11.87 -14.23
CA ALA A 126 -9.10 12.08 -13.62
C ALA A 126 -9.04 11.82 -12.12
N VAL A 127 -8.41 10.71 -11.73
CA VAL A 127 -8.17 10.36 -10.33
C VAL A 127 -7.37 11.45 -9.60
N ALA A 128 -6.27 11.91 -10.19
CA ALA A 128 -5.46 12.97 -9.60
C ALA A 128 -6.23 14.28 -9.46
N SER A 129 -7.07 14.61 -10.45
CA SER A 129 -7.90 15.81 -10.40
C SER A 129 -8.95 15.77 -9.31
N GLU A 130 -9.56 14.61 -9.06
CA GLU A 130 -10.52 14.43 -7.98
C GLU A 130 -9.85 14.45 -6.61
N LEU A 131 -8.77 13.68 -6.43
CA LEU A 131 -8.00 13.63 -5.19
C LEU A 131 -7.44 14.99 -4.81
N LEU A 132 -6.94 15.76 -5.79
CA LEU A 132 -6.31 17.07 -5.60
C LEU A 132 -7.30 18.24 -5.76
N SER A 133 -8.61 17.99 -5.82
CA SER A 133 -9.61 19.03 -6.05
C SER A 133 -9.71 20.05 -4.90
N THR A 134 -9.67 19.57 -3.66
CA THR A 134 -9.80 20.40 -2.45
C THR A 134 -8.89 19.90 -1.33
N ASN A 135 -8.65 20.75 -0.32
CA ASN A 135 -7.90 20.35 0.86
C ASN A 135 -8.61 19.23 1.63
N GLU A 136 -9.94 19.25 1.67
CA GLU A 136 -10.77 18.23 2.31
C GLU A 136 -10.65 16.88 1.60
N SER A 137 -10.69 16.87 0.27
CA SER A 137 -10.50 15.66 -0.55
C SER A 137 -9.13 15.03 -0.28
N VAL A 138 -8.08 15.86 -0.36
CA VAL A 138 -6.69 15.49 -0.07
C VAL A 138 -6.57 14.81 1.30
N ARG A 139 -7.10 15.44 2.35
CA ARG A 139 -6.97 14.92 3.73
C ARG A 139 -7.78 13.64 3.91
N MET A 140 -8.98 13.58 3.35
CA MET A 140 -9.81 12.39 3.40
C MET A 140 -9.09 11.17 2.79
N TYR A 141 -8.54 11.30 1.58
CA TYR A 141 -7.85 10.18 0.93
C TYR A 141 -6.58 9.78 1.70
N ALA A 142 -5.83 10.74 2.24
CA ALA A 142 -4.69 10.43 3.11
C ALA A 142 -5.09 9.70 4.40
N ASP A 143 -6.22 10.08 5.02
CA ASP A 143 -6.76 9.37 6.18
C ASP A 143 -7.18 7.93 5.81
N ARG A 144 -7.80 7.71 4.65
CA ARG A 144 -8.18 6.35 4.18
C ARG A 144 -6.96 5.46 3.96
N LEU A 145 -5.91 5.98 3.33
CA LEU A 145 -4.65 5.24 3.15
C LEU A 145 -3.99 4.91 4.51
N THR A 146 -4.08 5.82 5.47
CA THR A 146 -3.57 5.59 6.83
C THR A 146 -4.36 4.51 7.56
N GLU A 147 -5.70 4.55 7.49
CA GLU A 147 -6.59 3.54 8.06
C GLU A 147 -6.28 2.14 7.52
N LEU A 148 -6.02 2.02 6.21
CA LEU A 148 -5.65 0.75 5.57
C LEU A 148 -4.31 0.22 6.07
N ALA A 149 -3.27 1.05 6.13
CA ALA A 149 -1.96 0.66 6.64
C ALA A 149 -2.02 0.15 8.09
N VAL A 150 -2.73 0.88 8.97
CA VAL A 150 -2.94 0.49 10.36
C VAL A 150 -3.69 -0.84 10.47
N SER A 151 -4.78 -0.97 9.71
CA SER A 151 -5.70 -2.10 9.88
C SER A 151 -5.17 -3.40 9.27
N LEU A 152 -4.37 -3.30 8.21
CA LEU A 152 -3.73 -4.45 7.55
C LEU A 152 -2.31 -4.71 8.07
N CYS A 153 -1.83 -3.88 9.01
CA CYS A 153 -0.55 -4.00 9.70
C CYS A 153 0.67 -3.92 8.76
N PHE A 154 0.73 -2.95 7.84
CA PHE A 154 1.94 -2.64 7.05
C PHE A 154 2.44 -1.21 7.32
N ASP A 155 3.66 -0.89 6.88
CA ASP A 155 4.45 0.26 7.37
C ASP A 155 4.30 1.56 6.57
N GLY A 156 3.39 1.63 5.60
CA GLY A 156 3.10 2.84 4.84
C GLY A 156 3.15 2.66 3.33
N TRP A 157 3.59 3.70 2.62
CA TRP A 157 3.23 3.87 1.20
C TRP A 157 4.40 4.35 0.34
N LEU A 158 4.55 3.73 -0.82
CA LEU A 158 5.13 4.38 -1.99
C LEU A 158 4.01 5.13 -2.72
N ILE A 159 4.20 6.43 -2.94
CA ILE A 159 3.33 7.27 -3.76
C ILE A 159 4.00 7.48 -5.10
N ASN A 160 3.34 7.04 -6.17
CA ASN A 160 3.83 7.17 -7.54
C ASN A 160 2.78 7.89 -8.40
N MET A 161 3.02 9.16 -8.75
CA MET A 161 2.09 9.93 -9.58
C MET A 161 2.70 10.18 -10.97
N GLU A 162 2.44 9.26 -11.90
CA GLU A 162 2.96 9.28 -13.28
C GLU A 162 1.99 10.01 -14.25
N VAL A 163 1.47 11.15 -13.82
CA VAL A 163 0.55 11.97 -14.62
C VAL A 163 1.01 13.42 -14.66
N LYS A 164 0.68 14.11 -15.76
CA LYS A 164 0.87 15.56 -15.83
C LYS A 164 -0.17 16.23 -14.95
N LEU A 165 0.30 17.02 -14.00
CA LEU A 165 -0.54 17.82 -13.13
C LEU A 165 -0.59 19.26 -13.64
N GLU A 166 -1.75 19.88 -13.45
CA GLU A 166 -1.91 21.31 -13.66
C GLU A 166 -1.24 22.09 -12.51
N HIS A 167 -0.78 23.31 -12.80
CA HIS A 167 0.03 24.08 -11.84
C HIS A 167 -0.74 24.42 -10.56
N ASP A 168 -2.06 24.56 -10.64
CA ASP A 168 -2.97 24.81 -9.51
C ASP A 168 -3.18 23.59 -8.61
N GLN A 169 -2.88 22.36 -9.09
CA GLN A 169 -2.96 21.13 -8.30
C GLN A 169 -1.73 20.92 -7.40
N ILE A 170 -0.60 21.55 -7.72
CA ILE A 170 0.68 21.36 -7.00
C ILE A 170 0.61 21.71 -5.49
N PRO A 171 -0.06 22.78 -5.05
CA PRO A 171 -0.24 23.05 -3.62
C PRO A 171 -0.99 21.92 -2.90
N ASN A 172 -2.05 21.39 -3.51
CA ASN A 172 -2.83 20.29 -2.94
C ASN A 172 -2.03 18.98 -2.93
N LEU A 173 -1.16 18.75 -3.93
CA LEU A 173 -0.25 17.61 -3.91
C LEU A 173 0.73 17.69 -2.74
N LYS A 174 1.34 18.86 -2.52
CA LYS A 174 2.23 19.07 -1.38
C LYS A 174 1.52 18.86 -0.05
N GLU A 175 0.29 19.34 0.07
CA GLU A 175 -0.54 19.07 1.24
C GLU A 175 -0.82 17.57 1.39
N PHE A 176 -1.15 16.86 0.31
CA PHE A 176 -1.43 15.42 0.36
C PHE A 176 -0.25 14.64 0.93
N ILE A 177 0.94 14.85 0.39
CA ILE A 177 2.15 14.15 0.85
C ILE A 177 2.50 14.54 2.28
N SER A 178 2.46 15.84 2.61
CA SER A 178 2.77 16.35 3.96
C SER A 178 1.79 15.81 5.00
N TYR A 179 0.49 15.88 4.70
CA TYR A 179 -0.57 15.44 5.59
C TYR A 179 -0.53 13.92 5.76
N LEU A 180 -0.45 13.14 4.68
CA LEU A 180 -0.31 11.68 4.72
C LEU A 180 0.89 11.27 5.57
N THR A 181 2.05 11.89 5.35
CA THR A 181 3.26 11.63 6.14
C THR A 181 3.01 11.87 7.63
N ARG A 182 2.35 12.99 7.98
CA ARG A 182 2.04 13.32 9.36
C ARG A 182 1.07 12.33 10.01
N VAL A 183 -0.04 11.99 9.36
CA VAL A 183 -1.04 11.09 9.94
C VAL A 183 -0.52 9.65 10.02
N MET A 184 0.26 9.21 9.04
CA MET A 184 0.98 7.93 9.09
C MET A 184 1.92 7.86 10.28
N HIS A 185 2.82 8.84 10.47
CA HIS A 185 3.73 8.84 11.62
C HIS A 185 3.01 8.92 12.97
N SER A 186 1.87 9.62 13.02
CA SER A 186 1.06 9.71 14.24
C SER A 186 0.37 8.38 14.57
N ALA A 187 -0.13 7.66 13.57
CA ALA A 187 -0.86 6.41 13.76
C ALA A 187 0.07 5.20 13.91
N LEU A 188 1.19 5.20 13.17
CA LEU A 188 2.19 4.15 13.12
C LEU A 188 3.60 4.76 13.26
N PRO A 189 4.10 4.93 14.49
CA PRO A 189 5.45 5.45 14.71
C PRO A 189 6.51 4.63 13.97
N GLY A 190 7.29 5.31 13.12
CA GLY A 190 8.29 4.69 12.25
C GLY A 190 7.76 4.21 10.90
N SER A 191 6.52 4.53 10.52
CA SER A 191 6.02 4.36 9.15
C SER A 191 6.84 5.13 8.13
N LEU A 192 6.70 4.80 6.84
CA LEU A 192 7.34 5.52 5.74
C LEU A 192 6.31 5.97 4.71
N VAL A 193 6.51 7.17 4.19
CA VAL A 193 5.87 7.66 2.97
C VAL A 193 6.98 8.04 2.01
N LEU A 194 7.09 7.31 0.91
CA LEU A 194 8.09 7.51 -0.12
C LEU A 194 7.42 8.12 -1.35
N TRP A 195 8.10 9.09 -1.96
CA TRP A 195 7.64 9.75 -3.18
C TRP A 195 8.58 9.37 -4.33
N TYR A 196 8.02 8.95 -5.46
CA TYR A 196 8.75 8.69 -6.70
C TYR A 196 8.88 9.98 -7.54
#